data_AF-A0A4R0IZ64-F1
#
_entry.id   AF-A0A4R0IZ64-F1
#
_cell.length_a   1.000
_cell.length_b   1.000
_cell.length_c   1.000
_cell.angle_alpha   90.00
_cell.angle_beta   90.00
_cell.angle_gamma   90.00
#
_symmetry.space_group_name_H-M   'P 1'
#
loop_
_entity.id
_entity.type
_entity.pdbx_description
1 polymer ?
#
loop_
_entity_poly.entity_id
_entity_poly.type
_entity_poly.pdbx_seq_one_letter_code
_entity_poly.pdbx_strand_id
1 'polypeptide(L)'
;MSATGVASPLTVEATDASITLTRLRSPRVSVDAEHGSVDLQFDSAPEQVNATASDGSLMVQLPRTATYAIDALAAQGSTEIDVPNDASSSNRLYLRTSYGSITVQ
;
A
#
# COMPACT_ATOMS: atom_id res chain seq x y z
N MET A 1 -5.06 -14.20 -2.23
CA MET A 1 -6.38 -13.61 -2.52
C MET A 1 -6.20 -12.53 -3.58
N SER A 2 -7.12 -12.42 -4.55
CA SER A 2 -7.08 -11.35 -5.56
C SER A 2 -8.44 -10.66 -5.71
N ALA A 3 -8.43 -9.34 -5.84
CA ALA A 3 -9.64 -8.57 -6.14
C ALA A 3 -9.33 -7.43 -7.12
N THR A 4 -10.30 -7.07 -7.96
CA THR A 4 -10.13 -6.10 -9.04
C THR A 4 -11.31 -5.14 -9.10
N GLY A 5 -11.06 -3.84 -9.32
CA GLY A 5 -12.10 -2.85 -9.60
C GLY A 5 -12.90 -2.41 -8.36
N VAL A 6 -12.25 -2.32 -7.20
CA VAL A 6 -12.89 -1.94 -5.94
C VAL A 6 -12.99 -0.41 -5.84
N ALA A 7 -14.23 0.10 -5.66
CA ALA A 7 -14.53 1.53 -5.53
C ALA A 7 -15.00 1.94 -4.12
N SER A 8 -15.27 0.96 -3.25
CA SER A 8 -15.70 1.17 -1.85
C SER A 8 -14.54 0.95 -0.89
N PRO A 9 -14.60 1.49 0.35
CA PRO A 9 -13.59 1.25 1.38
C PRO A 9 -13.31 -0.25 1.51
N LEU A 10 -12.04 -0.60 1.45
CA LEU A 10 -11.59 -1.99 1.43
C LEU A 10 -10.78 -2.28 2.68
N THR A 11 -11.16 -3.31 3.42
CA THR A 11 -10.38 -3.89 4.52
C THR A 11 -10.07 -5.32 4.16
N VAL A 12 -8.79 -5.69 4.14
CA VAL A 12 -8.32 -7.05 3.91
C VAL A 12 -7.43 -7.45 5.06
N GLU A 13 -7.69 -8.62 5.62
CA GLU A 13 -6.87 -9.23 6.67
C GLU A 13 -6.44 -10.62 6.17
N ALA A 14 -5.14 -10.90 6.24
CA ALA A 14 -4.61 -12.20 5.87
C ALA A 14 -3.44 -12.62 6.75
N THR A 15 -3.45 -13.87 7.20
CA THR A 15 -2.39 -14.41 8.06
C THR A 15 -1.23 -14.99 7.24
N ASP A 16 -1.54 -15.80 6.23
CA ASP A 16 -0.55 -16.47 5.36
C ASP A 16 -1.03 -16.45 3.92
N ALA A 17 -0.92 -15.30 3.26
CA ALA A 17 -1.37 -15.19 1.87
C ALA A 17 -0.73 -14.03 1.11
N SER A 18 -0.57 -14.21 -0.19
CA SER A 18 -0.33 -13.11 -1.12
C SER A 18 -1.63 -12.38 -1.43
N ILE A 19 -1.66 -11.07 -1.19
CA ILE A 19 -2.77 -10.18 -1.51
C ILE A 19 -2.40 -9.39 -2.76
N THR A 20 -3.20 -9.52 -3.82
CA THR A 20 -3.00 -8.75 -5.05
C THR A 20 -4.27 -8.02 -5.39
N LEU A 21 -4.23 -6.69 -5.33
CA LEU A 21 -5.37 -5.82 -5.57
C LEU A 21 -5.05 -4.90 -6.74
N THR A 22 -5.81 -5.06 -7.82
CA THR A 22 -5.55 -4.33 -9.06
C THR A 22 -6.69 -3.39 -9.43
N ARG A 23 -6.35 -2.33 -10.16
CA ARG A 23 -7.33 -1.33 -10.65
C ARG A 23 -8.13 -0.71 -9.51
N LEU A 24 -7.48 -0.46 -8.38
CA LEU A 24 -8.10 0.13 -7.21
C LEU A 24 -8.52 1.57 -7.51
N ARG A 25 -9.78 1.88 -7.23
CA ARG A 25 -10.32 3.25 -7.30
C ARG A 25 -10.92 3.71 -5.97
N SER A 26 -10.76 2.89 -4.93
CA SER A 26 -11.25 3.22 -3.60
C SER A 26 -10.45 4.39 -3.02
N PRO A 27 -11.11 5.39 -2.43
CA PRO A 27 -10.42 6.47 -1.73
C PRO A 27 -9.76 5.99 -0.43
N ARG A 28 -10.24 4.88 0.17
CA ARG A 28 -9.71 4.32 1.41
C ARG A 28 -9.43 2.83 1.29
N VAL A 29 -8.21 2.43 1.62
CA VAL A 29 -7.78 1.01 1.62
C VAL A 29 -7.01 0.72 2.89
N SER A 30 -7.39 -0.34 3.58
CA SER A 30 -6.69 -0.89 4.75
C SER A 30 -6.35 -2.35 4.48
N VAL A 31 -5.09 -2.71 4.61
CA VAL A 31 -4.62 -4.08 4.44
C VAL A 31 -3.73 -4.44 5.61
N ASP A 32 -4.04 -5.57 6.23
CA ASP A 32 -3.23 -6.16 7.28
C ASP A 32 -2.82 -7.58 6.84
N ALA A 33 -1.51 -7.80 6.79
CA ALA A 33 -0.91 -9.08 6.44
C ALA A 33 0.07 -9.50 7.53
N GLU A 34 -0.05 -10.71 8.08
CA GLU A 34 0.99 -11.23 8.98
C GLU A 34 2.18 -11.77 8.17
N HIS A 35 1.94 -12.74 7.29
CA HIS A 35 2.95 -13.33 6.43
C HIS A 35 2.52 -13.32 4.96
N GLY A 36 3.41 -12.80 4.10
CA GLY A 36 3.22 -12.82 2.65
C GLY A 36 3.48 -11.48 1.96
N SER A 37 3.05 -11.37 0.71
CA SER A 37 3.27 -10.17 -0.11
C SER A 37 1.96 -9.46 -0.39
N VAL A 38 1.97 -8.13 -0.27
CA VAL A 38 0.84 -7.27 -0.60
C VAL A 38 1.22 -6.44 -1.82
N ASP A 39 0.46 -6.56 -2.89
CA ASP A 39 0.59 -5.74 -4.10
C ASP A 39 -0.71 -4.95 -4.32
N LEU A 40 -0.60 -3.62 -4.25
CA LEU A 40 -1.71 -2.68 -4.41
C LEU A 40 -1.47 -1.80 -5.63
N GLN A 41 -2.33 -1.92 -6.64
CA GLN A 41 -2.23 -1.13 -7.87
C GLN A 41 -3.43 -0.20 -8.01
N PHE A 42 -3.18 1.10 -7.88
CA PHE A 42 -4.20 2.15 -7.92
C PHE A 42 -4.33 2.73 -9.33
N ASP A 43 -5.55 2.64 -9.89
CA ASP A 43 -5.92 3.32 -11.14
C ASP A 43 -6.30 4.80 -10.87
N SER A 44 -6.68 5.13 -9.63
CA SER A 44 -7.05 6.48 -9.18
C SER A 44 -6.28 6.84 -7.92
N ALA A 45 -5.95 8.12 -7.75
CA ALA A 45 -5.26 8.60 -6.55
C ALA A 45 -6.11 8.31 -5.30
N PRO A 46 -5.62 7.47 -4.35
CA PRO A 46 -6.32 7.23 -3.10
C PRO A 46 -6.14 8.41 -2.14
N GLU A 47 -7.13 8.65 -1.28
CA GLU A 47 -7.02 9.64 -0.20
C GLU A 47 -6.27 9.07 1.00
N GLN A 48 -6.49 7.79 1.31
CA GLN A 48 -5.88 7.13 2.46
C GLN A 48 -5.58 5.65 2.18
N VAL A 49 -4.32 5.26 2.38
CA VAL A 49 -3.90 3.85 2.33
C VAL A 49 -3.22 3.51 3.64
N ASN A 50 -3.63 2.41 4.26
CA ASN A 50 -2.97 1.82 5.40
C ASN A 50 -2.60 0.38 5.05
N ALA A 51 -1.30 0.06 5.05
CA ALA A 51 -0.84 -1.31 4.81
C ALA A 51 0.19 -1.71 5.87
N THR A 52 -0.11 -2.77 6.59
CA THR A 52 0.71 -3.33 7.66
C THR A 52 1.11 -4.75 7.27
N ALA A 53 2.41 -5.05 7.40
CA ALA A 53 2.98 -6.38 7.20
C ALA A 53 3.85 -6.77 8.40
N SER A 54 3.77 -8.01 8.89
CA SER A 54 4.74 -8.48 9.89
C SER A 54 5.97 -9.07 9.21
N ASP A 55 5.79 -9.99 8.28
CA ASP A 55 6.87 -10.60 7.48
C ASP A 55 6.47 -10.68 6.01
N GLY A 56 7.14 -9.89 5.19
CA GLY A 56 7.04 -9.89 3.75
C GLY A 56 7.03 -8.50 3.14
N SER A 57 6.68 -8.44 1.85
CA SER A 57 6.87 -7.26 1.03
C SER A 57 5.57 -6.50 0.80
N LEU A 58 5.66 -5.17 0.91
CA LEU A 58 4.59 -4.24 0.57
C LEU A 58 4.95 -3.52 -0.73
N MET A 59 4.20 -3.74 -1.79
CA MET A 59 4.32 -3.04 -3.05
C MET A 59 3.08 -2.20 -3.30
N VAL A 60 3.28 -0.90 -3.55
CA VAL A 60 2.19 0.04 -3.83
C VAL A 60 2.50 0.82 -5.09
N GLN A 61 1.62 0.71 -6.09
CA GLN A 61 1.70 1.46 -7.34
C GLN A 61 0.67 2.59 -7.33
N LEU A 62 1.14 3.82 -7.48
CA LEU A 62 0.31 5.01 -7.43
C LEU A 62 0.35 5.79 -8.75
N PRO A 63 -0.76 6.41 -9.15
CA PRO A 63 -0.75 7.28 -10.32
C PRO A 63 0.06 8.55 -10.03
N ARG A 64 1.04 8.85 -10.88
CA ARG A 64 1.93 10.03 -10.80
C ARG A 64 1.23 11.37 -11.13
N THR A 65 -0.09 11.35 -11.25
CA THR A 65 -0.92 12.53 -11.54
C THR A 65 -1.23 13.36 -10.29
N ALA A 66 -0.91 12.84 -9.09
CA ALA A 66 -1.12 13.52 -7.81
C ALA A 66 0.12 13.38 -6.90
N THR A 67 0.18 14.20 -5.85
CA THR A 67 1.19 14.11 -4.79
C THR A 67 0.65 13.31 -3.62
N TYR A 68 1.56 12.67 -2.87
CA TYR A 68 1.20 11.79 -1.77
C TYR A 68 2.12 12.03 -0.57
N ALA A 69 1.54 12.02 0.62
CA ALA A 69 2.26 11.98 1.88
C ALA A 69 2.50 10.52 2.26
N ILE A 70 3.71 10.02 2.04
CA ILE A 70 4.08 8.62 2.25
C ILE A 70 4.88 8.51 3.53
N ASP A 71 4.30 7.82 4.51
CA ASP A 71 4.95 7.38 5.73
C ASP A 71 5.17 5.86 5.62
N ALA A 72 6.36 5.50 5.14
CA ALA A 72 6.78 4.11 4.97
C ALA A 72 7.92 3.78 5.94
N LEU A 73 7.79 2.70 6.70
CA LEU A 73 8.83 2.22 7.60
C LEU A 73 8.94 0.70 7.56
N ALA A 74 10.08 0.22 7.10
CA ALA A 74 10.52 -1.16 7.27
C ALA A 74 11.45 -1.22 8.49
N ALA A 75 11.09 -1.98 9.53
CA ALA A 75 11.96 -2.14 10.69
C ALA A 75 13.22 -2.93 10.31
N GLN A 76 13.06 -4.02 9.56
CA GLN A 76 14.15 -4.87 9.06
C GLN A 76 13.99 -5.12 7.56
N GLY A 77 14.65 -4.31 6.73
CA GLY A 77 14.70 -4.46 5.28
C GLY A 77 14.94 -3.14 4.58
N SER A 78 14.33 -2.93 3.41
CA SER A 78 14.50 -1.72 2.60
C SER A 78 13.18 -0.98 2.38
N THR A 79 13.28 0.33 2.19
CA THR A 79 12.16 1.18 1.78
C THR A 79 12.59 1.96 0.54
N GLU A 80 11.88 1.73 -0.55
CA GLU A 80 12.08 2.35 -1.85
C GLU A 80 10.84 3.17 -2.21
N ILE A 81 11.03 4.45 -2.52
CA ILE A 81 9.95 5.38 -2.87
C ILE A 81 10.36 6.10 -4.15
N ASP A 82 9.76 5.70 -5.26
CA ASP A 82 10.03 6.18 -6.62
C ASP A 82 8.97 7.17 -7.13
N VAL A 83 8.11 7.67 -6.24
CA VAL A 83 7.08 8.69 -6.51
C VAL A 83 7.33 9.98 -5.73
N PRO A 84 6.81 11.12 -6.20
CA PRO A 84 6.90 12.38 -5.47
C PRO A 84 6.22 12.29 -4.09
N ASN A 85 7.03 12.31 -3.04
CA ASN A 85 6.57 12.36 -1.66
C ASN A 85 6.45 13.82 -1.19
N ASP A 86 5.23 14.22 -0.81
CA ASP A 86 4.91 15.53 -0.27
C ASP A 86 4.07 15.36 1.01
N ALA A 87 4.69 15.63 2.16
CA ALA A 87 4.04 15.53 3.46
C ALA A 87 2.86 16.52 3.65
N SER A 88 2.73 17.54 2.80
CA SER A 88 1.61 18.48 2.82
C SER A 88 0.40 17.99 2.01
N SER A 89 0.53 16.88 1.28
CA SER A 89 -0.57 16.31 0.51
C SER A 89 -1.72 15.83 1.40
N SER A 90 -2.94 15.97 0.89
CA SER A 90 -4.14 15.40 1.51
C SER A 90 -4.21 13.88 1.34
N ASN A 91 -3.52 13.33 0.34
CA ASN A 91 -3.46 11.89 0.09
C ASN A 91 -2.38 11.27 0.96
N ARG A 92 -2.76 10.42 1.92
CA ARG A 92 -1.85 9.85 2.91
C ARG A 92 -1.68 8.35 2.74
N LEU A 93 -0.44 7.90 2.82
CA LEU A 93 -0.09 6.49 2.82
C LEU A 93 0.69 6.17 4.08
N TYR A 94 0.22 5.17 4.81
CA TYR A 94 0.88 4.59 5.98
C TYR A 94 1.25 3.15 5.65
N LEU A 95 2.55 2.88 5.54
CA LEU A 95 3.09 1.58 5.20
C LEU A 95 4.05 1.16 6.31
N ARG A 96 3.79 0.03 6.96
CA ARG A 96 4.66 -0.51 8.02
C ARG A 96 4.97 -1.96 7.72
N THR A 97 6.25 -2.34 7.72
CA THR A 97 6.65 -3.75 7.72
C THR A 97 7.66 -4.01 8.82
N SER A 98 7.53 -5.14 9.53
CA SER A 98 8.55 -5.51 10.54
C SER A 98 9.75 -6.16 9.85
N TYR A 99 9.52 -7.13 8.96
CA TYR A 99 10.56 -7.81 8.20
C TYR A 99 10.18 -7.82 6.72
N GLY A 100 11.05 -7.31 5.85
CA GLY A 100 10.82 -7.27 4.41
C GLY A 100 10.98 -5.88 3.80
N SER A 101 10.52 -5.72 2.57
CA SER A 101 10.75 -4.50 1.78
C SER A 101 9.44 -3.77 1.50
N ILE A 102 9.51 -2.43 1.53
CA ILE A 102 8.44 -1.55 1.08
C ILE A 102 8.89 -0.90 -0.22
N THR A 103 8.07 -0.98 -1.27
CA THR A 103 8.32 -0.31 -2.54
C THR A 103 7.08 0.49 -2.94
N VAL A 104 7.26 1.78 -3.25
CA VAL A 104 6.20 2.68 -3.71
C VAL A 104 6.61 3.30 -5.04
N GLN A 105 5.81 3.14 -6.11
CA GLN A 105 6.21 3.52 -7.47
C GLN A 105 5.10 4.14 -8.34
#